data_AF-A0A841Q618-F1
#
_entry.id   AF-A0A841Q618-F1
#
_cell.length_a   1.000
_cell.length_b   1.000
_cell.length_c   1.000
_cell.angle_alpha   90.00
_cell.angle_beta   90.00
_cell.angle_gamma   90.00
#
_symmetry.space_group_name_H-M   'P 1'
#
loop_
_entity.id
_entity.type
_entity.pdbx_description
1 polymer ?
#
loop_
_entity_poly.entity_id
_entity_poly.type
_entity_poly.pdbx_seq_one_letter_code
_entity_poly.pdbx_strand_id
1 'polypeptide(L)'
;MESKRNVVLCALLLALLLTGCGNRIDVEQANKIAENYVQENESDGDEWYISQSESNAGNWVIHMKLLGNDCEIKVVYINKKSGSISDVLGGNEC
;
A
#
# COMPACT_ATOMS: atom_id res chain seq x y z
N MET A 1 -5.53 -38.26 -36.82
CA MET A 1 -4.92 -36.98 -36.37
C MET A 1 -5.45 -36.65 -34.98
N GLU A 2 -4.91 -37.28 -33.93
CA GLU A 2 -5.48 -37.19 -32.56
C GLU A 2 -4.47 -36.76 -31.49
N SER A 3 -3.23 -36.48 -31.89
CA SER A 3 -2.15 -36.16 -30.94
C SER A 3 -2.14 -34.69 -30.48
N LYS A 4 -2.72 -33.76 -31.26
CA LYS A 4 -2.63 -32.31 -30.97
C LYS A 4 -3.64 -31.81 -29.94
N ARG A 5 -4.68 -32.58 -29.63
CA ARG A 5 -5.81 -32.12 -28.80
C ARG A 5 -5.54 -32.26 -27.29
N ASN A 6 -4.71 -33.23 -26.89
CA ASN A 6 -4.37 -33.47 -25.48
C ASN A 6 -3.29 -32.53 -24.94
N VAL A 7 -2.42 -31.98 -25.79
CA VAL A 7 -1.38 -31.02 -25.37
C VAL A 7 -1.98 -29.66 -25.01
N VAL A 8 -3.05 -29.25 -25.71
CA VAL A 8 -3.73 -27.97 -25.47
C VAL A 8 -4.48 -27.99 -24.14
N LEU A 9 -5.07 -29.12 -23.74
CA LEU A 9 -5.79 -29.25 -22.47
C LEU A 9 -4.85 -29.15 -21.25
N CYS A 10 -3.66 -29.75 -21.31
CA CYS A 10 -2.67 -29.66 -20.24
C CYS A 10 -2.11 -28.24 -20.08
N ALA A 11 -1.93 -27.48 -21.17
CA ALA A 11 -1.43 -26.11 -21.11
C ALA A 11 -2.42 -25.14 -20.46
N LEU A 12 -3.73 -25.34 -20.64
CA LEU A 12 -4.78 -24.52 -20.01
C LEU A 12 -4.91 -24.77 -18.49
N LEU A 13 -4.64 -25.99 -18.04
CA LEU A 13 -4.68 -26.34 -16.60
C LEU A 13 -3.50 -25.73 -15.81
N LEU A 14 -2.33 -25.56 -16.43
CA LEU A 14 -1.18 -24.90 -15.81
C LEU A 14 -1.33 -23.38 -15.64
N ALA A 15 -2.13 -22.72 -16.49
CA ALA A 15 -2.37 -21.28 -16.40
C ALA A 15 -3.27 -20.89 -15.19
N LEU A 16 -4.06 -21.83 -14.66
CA LEU A 16 -4.95 -21.60 -13.52
C LEU A 16 -4.24 -21.68 -12.15
N LEU A 17 -2.97 -22.13 -12.11
CA LEU A 17 -2.18 -22.25 -10.88
C LEU A 17 -1.37 -20.99 -10.53
N LEU A 18 -1.39 -19.96 -11.39
CA LEU A 18 -0.58 -18.74 -11.20
C LEU A 18 -1.32 -17.57 -10.53
N THR A 19 -2.60 -17.73 -10.14
CA THR A 19 -3.36 -16.67 -9.44
C THR A 19 -3.03 -16.52 -7.94
N GLY A 20 -1.99 -17.22 -7.46
CA GLY A 20 -1.65 -17.32 -6.04
C GLY A 20 -0.51 -16.44 -5.51
N CYS A 21 0.28 -15.78 -6.36
CA CYS A 21 1.29 -14.81 -5.91
C CYS A 21 0.65 -13.44 -5.69
N GLY A 22 -0.24 -13.35 -4.70
CA GLY A 22 -0.72 -12.04 -4.22
C GLY A 22 0.44 -11.32 -3.56
N ASN A 23 1.19 -10.52 -4.35
CA ASN A 23 2.32 -9.74 -3.86
C ASN A 23 1.80 -8.76 -2.80
N ARG A 24 2.03 -9.09 -1.53
CA ARG A 24 1.73 -8.18 -0.43
C ARG A 24 2.79 -7.10 -0.46
N ILE A 25 2.37 -5.85 -0.34
CA ILE A 25 3.32 -4.76 -0.24
C ILE A 25 4.04 -4.81 1.11
N ASP A 26 5.33 -4.53 1.11
CA ASP A 26 6.11 -4.37 2.34
C ASP A 26 5.92 -2.96 2.93
N VAL A 27 6.59 -2.70 4.07
CA VAL A 27 6.50 -1.41 4.77
C VAL A 27 7.19 -0.29 3.99
N GLU A 28 8.24 -0.57 3.21
CA GLU A 28 8.93 0.46 2.43
C GLU A 28 8.03 0.96 1.28
N GLN A 29 7.34 0.03 0.61
CA GLN A 29 6.34 0.36 -0.38
C GLN A 29 5.17 1.15 0.23
N ALA A 30 4.71 0.77 1.42
CA ALA A 30 3.66 1.50 2.14
C ALA A 30 4.09 2.92 2.53
N ASN A 31 5.33 3.09 3.01
CA ASN A 31 5.91 4.38 3.33
C ASN A 31 5.91 5.32 2.11
N LYS A 32 6.39 4.83 0.96
CA LYS A 32 6.38 5.60 -0.30
C LYS A 32 4.97 6.01 -0.74
N ILE A 33 3.98 5.13 -0.56
CA ILE A 33 2.59 5.44 -0.89
C ILE A 33 2.06 6.56 0.02
N ALA A 34 2.35 6.51 1.32
CA ALA A 34 1.94 7.55 2.26
C ALA A 34 2.63 8.90 1.97
N GLU A 35 3.93 8.90 1.70
CA GLU A 35 4.71 10.09 1.32
C GLU A 35 4.14 10.75 0.06
N ASN A 36 3.93 9.97 -1.02
CA ASN A 36 3.36 10.49 -2.26
C ASN A 36 1.95 11.06 -2.02
N TYR A 37 1.12 10.36 -1.25
CA TYR A 37 -0.23 10.83 -0.94
C TYR A 37 -0.20 12.20 -0.25
N VAL A 38 0.61 12.36 0.80
CA VAL A 38 0.70 13.62 1.53
C VAL A 38 1.28 14.74 0.65
N GLN A 39 2.32 14.44 -0.13
CA GLN A 39 2.91 15.41 -1.06
C GLN A 39 1.91 15.89 -2.13
N GLU A 40 0.99 15.03 -2.58
CA GLU A 40 -0.02 15.38 -3.59
C GLU A 40 -1.24 16.12 -3.01
N ASN A 41 -1.48 16.06 -1.69
CA ASN A 41 -2.71 16.57 -1.07
C ASN A 41 -2.50 17.73 -0.09
N GLU A 42 -1.27 17.99 0.36
CA GLU A 42 -0.95 19.10 1.26
C GLU A 42 -0.38 20.33 0.53
N SER A 43 -0.26 21.45 1.24
CA SER A 43 0.16 22.72 0.65
C SER A 43 1.61 22.66 0.16
N ASP A 44 1.88 23.32 -0.97
CA ASP A 44 3.23 23.54 -1.48
C ASP A 44 4.09 24.26 -0.41
N GLY A 45 5.02 23.53 0.19
CA GLY A 45 5.95 24.02 1.21
C GLY A 45 5.86 23.33 2.56
N ASP A 46 4.81 22.55 2.81
CA ASP A 46 4.69 21.74 4.02
C ASP A 46 5.54 20.47 3.88
N GLU A 47 6.61 20.36 4.67
CA GLU A 47 7.45 19.15 4.70
C GLU A 47 6.90 18.17 5.73
N TRP A 48 6.46 17.00 5.28
CA TRP A 48 5.98 15.94 6.17
C TRP A 48 6.98 14.80 6.27
N TYR A 49 7.07 14.18 7.44
CA TYR A 49 7.96 13.05 7.68
C TYR A 49 7.23 11.89 8.35
N ILE A 50 7.69 10.66 8.07
CA ILE A 50 7.18 9.45 8.71
C ILE A 50 7.73 9.39 10.14
N SER A 51 6.83 9.43 11.12
CA SER A 51 7.16 9.30 12.53
C SER A 51 7.09 7.84 13.02
N GLN A 52 6.16 7.05 12.49
CA GLN A 52 5.96 5.65 12.87
C GLN A 52 5.28 4.87 11.74
N SER A 53 5.66 3.60 11.56
CA SER A 53 4.99 2.66 10.66
C SER A 53 4.64 1.39 11.40
N GLU A 54 3.40 0.93 11.31
CA GLU A 54 2.92 -0.24 12.02
C GLU A 54 2.02 -1.15 11.17
N SER A 55 1.91 -2.39 11.62
CA SER A 55 1.10 -3.41 10.98
C SER A 55 -0.22 -3.57 11.74
N ASN A 56 -1.35 -3.21 11.14
CA ASN A 56 -2.67 -3.40 11.75
C ASN A 56 -3.62 -4.12 10.79
N ALA A 57 -4.09 -5.31 11.18
CA ALA A 57 -5.19 -6.08 10.56
C ALA A 57 -5.44 -5.80 9.06
N GLY A 58 -4.60 -6.36 8.18
CA GLY A 58 -4.78 -6.24 6.73
C GLY A 58 -4.27 -4.91 6.13
N ASN A 59 -3.87 -3.94 6.95
CA ASN A 59 -3.29 -2.67 6.56
C ASN A 59 -1.88 -2.43 7.14
N TRP A 60 -1.09 -1.65 6.43
CA TRP A 60 -0.03 -0.83 7.02
C TRP A 60 -0.66 0.48 7.50
N VAL A 61 -0.22 0.97 8.66
CA VAL A 61 -0.65 2.24 9.23
C VAL A 61 0.57 3.13 9.35
N ILE A 62 0.60 4.22 8.61
CA ILE A 62 1.75 5.12 8.51
C ILE A 62 1.39 6.44 9.16
N HIS A 63 2.10 6.77 10.24
CA HIS A 63 1.93 8.00 11.00
C HIS A 63 2.92 9.05 10.50
N MET A 64 2.39 10.14 10.00
CA MET A 64 3.14 11.26 9.45
C MET A 64 2.95 12.51 10.30
N LYS A 65 3.99 13.33 10.40
CA LYS A 65 4.00 14.59 11.14
C LYS A 65 4.52 15.72 10.26
N LEU A 66 4.01 16.93 10.50
CA LEU A 66 4.48 18.13 9.84
C LEU A 66 5.79 18.61 10.48
N LEU A 67 6.82 18.82 9.68
CA LEU A 67 8.09 19.38 10.13
C LEU A 67 7.87 20.80 10.68
N GLY A 68 8.33 21.04 11.91
CA GLY A 68 8.14 22.33 12.58
C GLY A 68 6.79 22.48 13.31
N ASN A 69 5.87 21.53 13.17
CA ASN A 69 4.64 21.45 13.94
C ASN A 69 4.26 19.99 14.24
N ASP A 70 4.93 19.37 15.21
CA ASP A 70 4.74 17.96 15.57
C ASP A 70 3.36 17.63 16.18
N CYS A 71 2.52 18.65 16.40
CA CYS A 71 1.13 18.51 16.82
C CYS A 71 0.22 18.17 15.62
N GLU A 72 0.60 18.56 14.41
CA GLU A 72 -0.15 18.24 13.21
C GLU A 72 0.24 16.84 12.73
N ILE A 73 -0.75 15.94 12.69
CA ILE A 73 -0.57 14.53 12.37
C ILE A 73 -1.44 14.09 11.21
N LYS A 74 -0.96 13.08 10.47
CA LYS A 74 -1.76 12.30 9.53
C LYS A 74 -1.48 10.82 9.71
N VAL A 75 -2.51 10.00 9.66
CA VAL A 75 -2.42 8.54 9.77
C VAL A 75 -3.01 7.94 8.51
N VAL A 76 -2.16 7.35 7.67
CA VAL A 76 -2.55 6.76 6.38
C VAL A 76 -2.67 5.24 6.53
N TYR A 77 -3.86 4.71 6.26
CA TYR A 77 -4.13 3.27 6.28
C TYR A 77 -4.01 2.71 4.85
N ILE A 78 -3.15 1.71 4.66
CA ILE A 78 -2.83 1.18 3.32
C ILE A 78 -3.03 -0.33 3.32
N ASN A 79 -3.89 -0.83 2.44
CA ASN A 79 -4.17 -2.26 2.34
C ASN A 79 -2.91 -3.06 1.93
N LYS A 80 -2.51 -4.05 2.74
CA LYS A 80 -1.29 -4.83 2.51
C LYS A 80 -1.32 -5.67 1.25
N LYS A 81 -2.51 -6.00 0.72
CA LYS A 81 -2.66 -6.86 -0.45
C LYS A 81 -2.71 -6.07 -1.74
N SER A 82 -3.39 -4.92 -1.75
CA SER A 82 -3.57 -4.10 -2.96
C SER A 82 -2.64 -2.89 -3.03
N GLY A 83 -2.11 -2.42 -1.90
CA GLY A 83 -1.40 -1.14 -1.80
C GLY A 83 -2.31 0.08 -1.92
N SER A 84 -3.63 -0.10 -1.92
CA SER A 84 -4.58 1.02 -1.95
C SER A 84 -4.73 1.65 -0.57
N ILE A 85 -4.80 2.98 -0.52
CA ILE A 85 -5.18 3.71 0.69
C ILE A 85 -6.63 3.38 1.01
N SER A 86 -6.87 2.87 2.22
CA SER A 86 -8.19 2.47 2.72
C SER A 86 -8.84 3.54 3.59
N ASP A 87 -8.04 4.36 4.28
CA ASP A 87 -8.50 5.48 5.10
C ASP A 87 -7.36 6.47 5.37
N VAL A 88 -7.71 7.71 5.70
CA VAL A 88 -6.77 8.75 6.13
C VAL A 88 -7.39 9.54 7.27
N LEU A 89 -6.71 9.56 8.41
CA LEU A 89 -7.06 10.39 9.55
C LEU A 89 -6.07 11.53 9.67
N GLY A 90 -6.49 12.69 10.18
CA GLY A 90 -5.58 13.79 10.46
C GLY A 90 -6.17 14.75 11.48
N GLY A 91 -5.33 15.64 11.98
CA GLY A 91 -5.73 16.68 12.92
C GLY A 91 -4.58 17.11 13.84
N ASN A 92 -4.97 17.83 14.89
CA ASN A 92 -4.05 18.31 15.92
C ASN A 92 -4.15 17.40 17.16
N GLU A 93 -3.01 16.83 17.59
CA GLU A 93 -2.92 15.96 18.79
C GLU A 93 -2.32 16.66 20.01
N CYS A 94 -2.20 17.98 19.92
CA CYS A 94 -2.07 18.88 21.05
C CYS A 94 -3.44 19.57 21.31
#